data_AF-A0A519SSG7-F1
#
_entry.id   AF-A0A519SSG7-F1
#
_cell.length_a   1.000
_cell.length_b   1.000
_cell.length_c   1.000
_cell.angle_alpha   90.00
_cell.angle_beta   90.00
_cell.angle_gamma   90.00
#
_symmetry.space_group_name_H-M   'P 1'
#
loop_
_entity.id
_entity.type
_entity.pdbx_description
1 polymer ?
#
loop_
_entity_poly.entity_id
_entity_poly.type
_entity_poly.pdbx_seq_one_letter_code
_entity_poly.pdbx_strand_id
1 'polypeptide(L)'
;MKSVLFIISLLLSIITSAKNYYFSTSLGDDSRTSLQAQNPNTPWRTLSKLNEFFPNILPGDSLLFKSGESFEGFIHISKSGTKSLPIVFTSYGLGTKPVINGFKNISSWISLGNGIYQSNVDVKSSVQNLLLINGTQYPKGRYPNTGYLSYESFIGNTIITDAQLTATPNWTGAEVIIRKNHFVIDRNIVTNHVGQNLTYQSSSTYSGTKNFGYFIQNHIKTLDGFGEWCFDSENKKLSLFLGLDFPLSSSKLEFSDCDTLFYLNGSNFLSFNNLTLTGASITAIELLNSNDIVVDNCKIIYSGNYAIRSTNSKRLIIQNSTVENTNGNAIQLDYDSKSSIIRNNIIRNTGTKLGLGNNSDGNDIAIKTLASNVLVENNVIDSTGYSAIFFKGDSVIIKQNLIKNSCLVKDDGAGIYTYLDNTENPQYGRKVIKNIVLNSVGSCLGTDSYTTQAQGIYMDGRTENVDILENTVANCSNFGIFLNGSRNINIIRNQYSFIVYLFLE
;
A
#
# COMPACT_ATOMS: atom_id res chain seq x y z
N MET A 1 -29.89 -28.09 -52.19
CA MET A 1 -28.63 -28.01 -51.39
C MET A 1 -28.44 -26.69 -50.62
N LYS A 2 -29.48 -25.86 -50.39
CA LYS A 2 -29.37 -24.62 -49.58
C LYS A 2 -30.03 -24.71 -48.19
N SER A 3 -30.83 -25.75 -47.94
CA SER A 3 -31.57 -25.92 -46.67
C SER A 3 -30.84 -26.80 -45.63
N VAL A 4 -29.73 -27.44 -46.01
CA VAL A 4 -28.95 -28.33 -45.13
C VAL A 4 -27.82 -27.56 -44.41
N LEU A 5 -27.43 -26.38 -44.89
CA LEU A 5 -26.37 -25.57 -44.27
C LEU A 5 -26.84 -24.79 -43.02
N PHE A 6 -28.15 -24.60 -42.83
CA PHE A 6 -28.67 -23.80 -41.70
C PHE A 6 -28.84 -24.63 -40.42
N ILE A 7 -28.98 -25.96 -40.54
CA ILE A 7 -29.15 -26.85 -39.38
C ILE A 7 -27.79 -27.26 -38.78
N ILE A 8 -26.71 -27.23 -39.55
CA ILE A 8 -25.35 -27.51 -39.06
C ILE A 8 -24.74 -26.30 -38.30
N SER A 9 -25.25 -25.08 -38.56
CA SER A 9 -24.87 -23.85 -37.83
C SER A 9 -25.48 -23.79 -36.41
N LEU A 10 -26.60 -24.47 -36.16
CA LEU A 10 -27.31 -24.43 -34.87
C LEU A 10 -26.81 -25.47 -33.84
N LEU A 11 -25.99 -26.44 -34.26
CA LEU A 11 -25.53 -27.58 -33.43
C LEU A 11 -24.10 -27.43 -32.87
N LEU A 12 -23.46 -26.29 -33.07
CA LEU A 12 -22.14 -25.95 -32.49
C LEU A 12 -22.18 -24.77 -31.52
N SER A 13 -23.34 -24.51 -30.90
CA SER A 13 -23.35 -23.84 -29.61
C SER A 13 -22.83 -24.84 -28.56
N ILE A 14 -21.51 -25.08 -28.56
CA ILE A 14 -20.85 -25.64 -27.38
C ILE A 14 -21.20 -24.67 -26.26
N ILE A 15 -22.12 -25.06 -25.40
CA ILE A 15 -22.39 -24.38 -24.15
C ILE A 15 -21.08 -24.52 -23.38
N THR A 16 -20.17 -23.55 -23.53
CA THR A 16 -19.00 -23.45 -22.67
C THR A 16 -19.54 -23.01 -21.33
N SER A 17 -19.96 -23.99 -20.53
CA SER A 17 -20.39 -23.78 -19.16
C SER A 17 -19.18 -23.30 -18.36
N ALA A 18 -19.40 -22.28 -17.53
CA ALA A 18 -18.43 -21.83 -16.53
C ALA A 18 -17.92 -23.02 -15.71
N LYS A 19 -16.61 -23.19 -15.62
CA LYS A 19 -16.00 -24.27 -14.84
C LYS A 19 -15.47 -23.74 -13.51
N ASN A 20 -15.61 -24.55 -12.48
CA ASN A 20 -15.05 -24.29 -11.16
C ASN A 20 -13.78 -25.12 -11.01
N TYR A 21 -12.64 -24.53 -10.69
CA TYR A 21 -11.40 -25.24 -10.37
C TYR A 21 -11.06 -25.05 -8.90
N TYR A 22 -10.80 -26.14 -8.19
CA TYR A 22 -10.63 -26.14 -6.74
C TYR A 22 -9.17 -26.30 -6.34
N PHE A 23 -8.76 -25.59 -5.28
CA PHE A 23 -7.42 -25.61 -4.72
C PHE A 23 -7.44 -25.89 -3.22
N SER A 24 -6.62 -26.83 -2.76
CA SER A 24 -6.42 -27.14 -1.34
C SER A 24 -4.99 -27.58 -1.07
N THR A 25 -4.32 -26.96 -0.10
CA THR A 25 -2.96 -27.37 0.29
C THR A 25 -2.94 -28.69 1.04
N SER A 26 -4.04 -29.08 1.69
CA SER A 26 -4.14 -30.35 2.43
C SER A 26 -4.66 -31.53 1.60
N LEU A 27 -5.61 -31.31 0.69
CA LEU A 27 -6.25 -32.36 -0.12
C LEU A 27 -5.79 -32.39 -1.57
N GLY A 28 -5.05 -31.36 -2.00
CA GLY A 28 -4.71 -31.14 -3.40
C GLY A 28 -3.63 -32.08 -3.93
N ASP A 29 -3.70 -32.34 -5.24
CA ASP A 29 -2.68 -33.06 -5.99
C ASP A 29 -2.53 -32.42 -7.37
N ASP A 30 -1.36 -31.86 -7.65
CA ASP A 30 -1.08 -31.12 -8.90
C ASP A 30 -0.92 -32.03 -10.13
N SER A 31 -0.84 -33.36 -9.94
CA SER A 31 -0.84 -34.33 -11.04
C SER A 31 -2.23 -34.58 -11.63
N ARG A 32 -3.29 -34.11 -10.96
CA ARG A 32 -4.68 -34.26 -11.41
C ARG A 32 -4.93 -33.49 -12.70
N THR A 33 -5.77 -34.06 -13.55
CA THR A 33 -6.27 -33.41 -14.77
C THR A 33 -7.17 -32.23 -14.44
N SER A 34 -7.37 -31.33 -15.41
CA SER A 34 -8.30 -30.21 -15.28
C SER A 34 -9.76 -30.64 -15.08
N LEU A 35 -10.15 -31.84 -15.52
CA LEU A 35 -11.48 -32.39 -15.26
C LEU A 35 -11.62 -32.84 -13.80
N GLN A 36 -10.60 -33.49 -13.25
CA GLN A 36 -10.59 -33.89 -11.84
C GLN A 36 -10.58 -32.67 -10.92
N ALA A 37 -9.82 -31.63 -11.26
CA ALA A 37 -9.76 -30.40 -10.50
C ALA A 37 -11.08 -29.61 -10.46
N GLN A 38 -12.10 -30.03 -11.22
CA GLN A 38 -13.46 -29.46 -11.17
C GLN A 38 -14.35 -30.04 -10.07
N ASN A 39 -13.83 -30.93 -9.22
CA ASN A 39 -14.53 -31.46 -8.07
C ASN A 39 -13.83 -31.02 -6.76
N PRO A 40 -14.56 -30.47 -5.77
CA PRO A 40 -13.97 -30.01 -4.51
C PRO A 40 -13.26 -31.09 -3.68
N ASN A 41 -13.54 -32.38 -3.96
CA ASN A 41 -12.87 -33.53 -3.33
C ASN A 41 -11.59 -33.96 -4.04
N THR A 42 -11.33 -33.46 -5.25
CA THR A 42 -10.10 -33.72 -6.02
C THR A 42 -9.43 -32.42 -6.50
N PRO A 43 -9.14 -31.47 -5.60
CA PRO A 43 -8.58 -30.17 -5.96
C PRO A 43 -7.12 -30.28 -6.44
N TRP A 44 -6.61 -29.24 -7.09
CA TRP A 44 -5.18 -28.99 -7.21
C TRP A 44 -4.60 -28.46 -5.89
N ARG A 45 -3.27 -28.42 -5.77
CA ARG A 45 -2.59 -28.08 -4.52
C ARG A 45 -1.97 -26.70 -4.52
N THR A 46 -1.29 -26.32 -5.59
CA THR A 46 -0.36 -25.17 -5.56
C THR A 46 -0.76 -24.02 -6.50
N LEU A 47 -0.29 -22.81 -6.17
CA LEU A 47 -0.36 -21.66 -7.08
C LEU A 47 0.53 -21.85 -8.31
N SER A 48 1.59 -22.65 -8.20
CA SER A 48 2.41 -23.02 -9.37
C SER A 48 1.55 -23.76 -10.40
N LYS A 49 0.72 -24.71 -9.97
CA LYS A 49 -0.19 -25.42 -10.87
C LYS A 49 -1.24 -24.49 -11.48
N LEU A 50 -1.77 -23.56 -10.69
CA LEU A 50 -2.66 -22.53 -11.21
C LEU A 50 -1.99 -21.68 -12.30
N ASN A 51 -0.77 -21.19 -12.06
CA ASN A 51 -0.06 -20.35 -13.01
C ASN A 51 0.26 -21.09 -14.32
N GLU A 52 0.64 -22.38 -14.24
CA GLU A 52 0.82 -23.25 -15.42
C GLU A 52 -0.49 -23.42 -16.20
N PHE A 53 -1.60 -23.61 -15.50
CA PHE A 53 -2.90 -23.84 -16.12
C PHE A 53 -3.61 -22.56 -16.59
N PHE A 54 -3.24 -21.39 -16.05
CA PHE A 54 -3.93 -20.12 -16.29
C PHE A 54 -4.19 -19.79 -17.77
N PRO A 55 -3.28 -20.08 -18.72
CA PRO A 55 -3.52 -19.88 -20.15
C PRO A 55 -4.72 -20.66 -20.74
N ASN A 56 -5.29 -21.60 -19.99
CA ASN A 56 -6.46 -22.40 -20.39
C ASN A 56 -7.77 -21.94 -19.73
N ILE A 57 -7.73 -20.92 -18.87
CA ILE A 57 -8.92 -20.35 -18.23
C ILE A 57 -9.76 -19.60 -19.26
N LEU A 58 -11.07 -19.79 -19.20
CA LEU A 58 -12.06 -19.19 -20.08
C LEU A 58 -12.96 -18.19 -19.34
N PRO A 59 -13.59 -17.24 -20.06
CA PRO A 59 -14.60 -16.37 -19.47
C PRO A 59 -15.70 -17.16 -18.73
N GLY A 60 -15.99 -16.75 -17.49
CA GLY A 60 -16.98 -17.38 -16.62
C GLY A 60 -16.39 -18.39 -15.64
N ASP A 61 -15.15 -18.85 -15.86
CA ASP A 61 -14.51 -19.80 -14.95
C ASP A 61 -14.26 -19.20 -13.56
N SER A 62 -14.35 -20.05 -12.53
CA SER A 62 -14.08 -19.70 -11.13
C SER A 62 -12.91 -20.52 -10.57
N LEU A 63 -12.06 -19.87 -9.79
CA LEU A 63 -10.90 -20.43 -9.10
C LEU A 63 -11.17 -20.36 -7.60
N LEU A 64 -11.40 -21.53 -6.97
CA LEU A 64 -11.88 -21.63 -5.60
C LEU A 64 -10.80 -22.20 -4.66
N PHE A 65 -10.42 -21.42 -3.66
CA PHE A 65 -9.44 -21.80 -2.64
C PHE A 65 -10.14 -22.28 -1.37
N LYS A 66 -9.68 -23.37 -0.79
CA LYS A 66 -10.34 -23.95 0.39
C LYS A 66 -10.19 -23.05 1.61
N SER A 67 -11.31 -22.73 2.26
CA SER A 67 -11.35 -21.92 3.48
C SER A 67 -10.48 -22.53 4.59
N GLY A 68 -9.83 -21.67 5.36
CA GLY A 68 -8.89 -22.06 6.42
C GLY A 68 -7.48 -22.41 5.96
N GLU A 69 -7.21 -22.46 4.65
CA GLU A 69 -5.90 -22.84 4.12
C GLU A 69 -5.11 -21.63 3.60
N SER A 70 -3.77 -21.77 3.59
CA SER A 70 -2.83 -20.75 3.11
C SER A 70 -2.03 -21.29 1.93
N PHE A 71 -1.93 -20.48 0.87
CA PHE A 71 -1.27 -20.77 -0.40
C PHE A 71 -0.09 -19.81 -0.58
N GLU A 72 1.13 -20.33 -0.56
CA GLU A 72 2.33 -19.52 -0.71
C GLU A 72 2.62 -19.20 -2.18
N GLY A 73 2.96 -17.93 -2.45
CA GLY A 73 3.38 -17.44 -3.77
C GLY A 73 2.47 -16.37 -4.35
N PHE A 74 2.46 -16.28 -5.67
CA PHE A 74 1.73 -15.28 -6.46
C PHE A 74 0.94 -15.93 -7.58
N ILE A 75 0.05 -15.14 -8.20
CA ILE A 75 -0.79 -15.51 -9.32
C ILE A 75 -0.55 -14.54 -10.49
N HIS A 76 -0.19 -15.09 -11.64
CA HIS A 76 -0.07 -14.35 -12.89
C HIS A 76 -1.37 -14.44 -13.69
N ILE A 77 -1.99 -13.29 -13.94
CA ILE A 77 -3.23 -13.23 -14.69
C ILE A 77 -2.92 -12.86 -16.14
N SER A 78 -3.29 -13.76 -17.06
CA SER A 78 -3.06 -13.63 -18.50
C SER A 78 -4.33 -13.79 -19.35
N LYS A 79 -5.50 -13.87 -18.69
CA LYS A 79 -6.81 -14.07 -19.33
C LYS A 79 -7.82 -13.06 -18.82
N SER A 80 -8.76 -12.73 -19.69
CA SER A 80 -9.89 -11.87 -19.39
C SER A 80 -11.19 -12.67 -19.34
N GLY A 81 -12.11 -12.25 -18.49
CA GLY A 81 -13.50 -12.62 -18.63
C GLY A 81 -14.20 -11.78 -19.70
N THR A 82 -15.52 -11.76 -19.63
CA THR A 82 -16.36 -10.79 -20.34
C THR A 82 -17.33 -10.16 -19.34
N LYS A 83 -18.01 -9.08 -19.74
CA LYS A 83 -19.02 -8.41 -18.90
C LYS A 83 -20.10 -9.37 -18.37
N SER A 84 -20.53 -10.34 -19.18
CA SER A 84 -21.55 -11.32 -18.78
C SER A 84 -20.96 -12.57 -18.11
N LEU A 85 -19.67 -12.83 -18.29
CA LEU A 85 -18.96 -14.01 -17.80
C LEU A 85 -17.57 -13.61 -17.25
N PRO A 86 -17.51 -12.94 -16.10
CA PRO A 86 -16.24 -12.58 -15.48
C PRO A 86 -15.49 -13.83 -15.01
N ILE A 87 -14.15 -13.75 -14.90
CA ILE A 87 -13.36 -14.77 -14.20
C ILE A 87 -13.37 -14.44 -12.70
N VAL A 88 -13.66 -15.43 -11.85
CA VAL A 88 -13.83 -15.21 -10.40
C VAL A 88 -12.78 -15.96 -9.60
N PHE A 89 -12.09 -15.28 -8.69
CA PHE A 89 -11.26 -15.87 -7.65
C PHE A 89 -12.02 -15.79 -6.33
N THR A 90 -12.29 -16.94 -5.72
CA THR A 90 -13.05 -16.99 -4.47
C THR A 90 -12.67 -18.17 -3.59
N SER A 91 -13.44 -18.39 -2.53
CA SER A 91 -13.25 -19.47 -1.58
C SER A 91 -14.30 -20.57 -1.74
N TYR A 92 -14.02 -21.77 -1.23
CA TYR A 92 -15.05 -22.79 -0.97
C TYR A 92 -14.89 -23.39 0.44
N GLY A 93 -15.93 -24.09 0.90
CA GLY A 93 -15.98 -24.64 2.26
C GLY A 93 -16.34 -23.60 3.32
N LEU A 94 -16.28 -24.01 4.59
CA LEU A 94 -16.60 -23.18 5.75
C LEU A 94 -15.31 -22.75 6.46
N GLY A 95 -15.35 -21.62 7.18
CA GLY A 95 -14.25 -21.15 8.02
C GLY A 95 -13.70 -19.79 7.59
N THR A 96 -12.46 -19.50 8.00
CA THR A 96 -11.79 -18.24 7.66
C THR A 96 -11.43 -18.18 6.18
N LYS A 97 -11.38 -16.96 5.62
CA LYS A 97 -10.99 -16.73 4.22
C LYS A 97 -9.65 -17.43 3.90
N PRO A 98 -9.53 -18.13 2.77
CA PRO A 98 -8.24 -18.66 2.33
C PRO A 98 -7.22 -17.53 2.17
N VAL A 99 -5.95 -17.85 2.42
CA VAL A 99 -4.85 -16.88 2.42
C VAL A 99 -3.99 -17.08 1.19
N ILE A 100 -3.76 -16.03 0.40
CA ILE A 100 -2.68 -15.94 -0.58
C ILE A 100 -1.52 -15.22 0.12
N ASN A 101 -0.43 -15.97 0.35
CA ASN A 101 0.64 -15.58 1.26
C ASN A 101 1.97 -15.34 0.51
N GLY A 102 2.49 -14.12 0.59
CA GLY A 102 3.81 -13.74 0.09
C GLY A 102 4.94 -13.86 1.11
N PHE A 103 4.63 -14.25 2.36
CA PHE A 103 5.65 -14.53 3.38
C PHE A 103 6.25 -15.93 3.24
N LYS A 104 7.51 -16.06 3.66
CA LYS A 104 8.17 -17.32 3.99
C LYS A 104 8.55 -17.36 5.45
N ASN A 105 8.42 -18.53 6.07
CA ASN A 105 9.00 -18.75 7.39
C ASN A 105 10.51 -18.91 7.27
N ILE A 106 11.26 -18.12 8.03
CA ILE A 106 12.72 -18.16 8.08
C ILE A 106 13.16 -19.06 9.22
N SER A 107 14.03 -20.00 8.89
CA SER A 107 14.58 -21.00 9.81
C SER A 107 16.10 -20.92 9.87
N SER A 108 16.77 -21.88 10.51
CA SER A 108 18.24 -21.98 10.54
C SER A 108 18.95 -20.76 11.15
N TRP A 109 18.36 -20.21 12.21
CA TRP A 109 18.91 -19.07 12.95
C TRP A 109 20.15 -19.48 13.76
N ILE A 110 21.22 -18.69 13.64
CA ILE A 110 22.42 -18.77 14.47
C ILE A 110 22.46 -17.57 15.42
N SER A 111 22.84 -17.79 16.68
CA SER A 111 23.09 -16.68 17.60
C SER A 111 24.47 -16.07 17.29
N LEU A 112 24.52 -14.74 17.17
CA LEU A 112 25.77 -13.97 17.06
C LEU A 112 26.22 -13.41 18.42
N GLY A 113 25.52 -13.74 19.50
CA GLY A 113 25.70 -13.13 20.82
C GLY A 113 24.94 -11.82 20.99
N ASN A 114 24.89 -11.32 22.23
CA ASN A 114 24.22 -10.06 22.60
C ASN A 114 22.74 -9.95 22.14
N GLY A 115 22.04 -11.08 22.06
CA GLY A 115 20.63 -11.13 21.65
C GLY A 115 20.38 -10.99 20.15
N ILE A 116 21.43 -10.98 19.32
CA ILE A 116 21.31 -10.92 17.86
C ILE A 116 21.32 -12.35 17.28
N TYR A 117 20.39 -12.63 16.39
CA TYR A 117 20.31 -13.86 15.61
C TYR A 117 20.37 -13.56 14.12
N GLN A 118 21.01 -14.42 13.36
CA GLN A 118 21.17 -14.28 11.91
C GLN A 118 20.75 -15.56 11.19
N SER A 119 20.16 -15.41 10.01
CA SER A 119 19.91 -16.50 9.08
C SER A 119 20.27 -16.10 7.65
N ASN A 120 20.63 -17.09 6.84
CA ASN A 120 20.80 -16.90 5.41
C ASN A 120 19.43 -16.99 4.73
N VAL A 121 19.07 -15.97 3.97
CA VAL A 121 17.76 -15.88 3.31
C VAL A 121 17.94 -15.61 1.83
N ASP A 122 17.51 -16.55 0.99
CA ASP A 122 17.44 -16.36 -0.45
C ASP A 122 16.08 -15.75 -0.83
N VAL A 123 16.05 -14.42 -0.82
CA VAL A 123 14.85 -13.62 -1.14
C VAL A 123 14.85 -13.26 -2.62
N LYS A 124 13.75 -13.54 -3.31
CA LYS A 124 13.47 -13.21 -4.72
C LYS A 124 12.82 -11.84 -4.89
N SER A 125 12.17 -11.34 -3.84
CA SER A 125 11.57 -10.00 -3.86
C SER A 125 12.62 -8.93 -4.12
N SER A 126 12.29 -7.90 -4.91
CA SER A 126 13.16 -6.76 -5.18
C SER A 126 13.20 -5.73 -4.04
N VAL A 127 12.28 -5.83 -3.07
CA VAL A 127 12.17 -4.90 -1.94
C VAL A 127 12.00 -5.68 -0.64
N GLN A 128 12.86 -5.46 0.35
CA GLN A 128 12.76 -6.13 1.64
C GLN A 128 12.31 -5.17 2.74
N ASN A 129 11.01 -5.12 2.99
CA ASN A 129 10.37 -4.15 3.91
C ASN A 129 9.33 -4.75 4.88
N LEU A 130 9.17 -6.07 4.90
CA LEU A 130 8.17 -6.75 5.72
C LEU A 130 8.77 -7.93 6.46
N LEU A 131 8.80 -7.82 7.79
CA LEU A 131 9.14 -8.90 8.71
C LEU A 131 8.07 -8.99 9.79
N LEU A 132 7.57 -10.21 10.05
CA LEU A 132 6.68 -10.50 11.16
C LEU A 132 7.35 -11.43 12.18
N ILE A 133 7.11 -11.16 13.46
CA ILE A 133 7.40 -12.06 14.56
C ILE A 133 6.07 -12.41 15.21
N ASN A 134 5.70 -13.68 15.15
CA ASN A 134 4.42 -14.20 15.68
C ASN A 134 3.21 -13.38 15.20
N GLY A 135 3.18 -13.04 13.91
CA GLY A 135 2.11 -12.27 13.27
C GLY A 135 2.14 -10.76 13.53
N THR A 136 3.15 -10.23 14.22
CA THR A 136 3.31 -8.78 14.44
C THR A 136 4.44 -8.22 13.59
N GLN A 137 4.19 -7.13 12.87
CA GLN A 137 5.20 -6.49 12.03
C GLN A 137 6.14 -5.59 12.83
N TYR A 138 7.45 -5.75 12.61
CA TYR A 138 8.48 -4.92 13.26
C TYR A 138 9.21 -4.01 12.26
N PRO A 139 9.65 -2.81 12.70
CA PRO A 139 10.48 -1.92 11.88
C PRO A 139 11.90 -2.47 11.73
N LYS A 140 12.62 -1.96 10.73
CA LYS A 140 14.07 -2.17 10.68
C LYS A 140 14.72 -1.51 11.92
N GLY A 141 15.82 -2.09 12.40
CA GLY A 141 16.61 -1.46 13.47
C GLY A 141 17.08 -0.08 13.04
N ARG A 142 17.13 0.87 13.98
CA ARG A 142 17.42 2.27 13.67
C ARG A 142 18.29 2.96 14.72
N TYR A 143 19.10 3.93 14.30
CA TYR A 143 19.87 4.82 15.17
C TYR A 143 19.54 6.29 14.88
N PRO A 144 19.16 7.08 15.90
CA PRO A 144 18.79 6.65 17.25
C PRO A 144 17.46 5.87 17.25
N ASN A 145 17.19 5.12 18.32
CA ASN A 145 15.97 4.30 18.47
C ASN A 145 14.68 5.12 18.42
N THR A 146 14.75 6.40 18.84
CA THR A 146 13.63 7.34 18.82
C THR A 146 14.09 8.72 18.38
N GLY A 147 13.19 9.52 17.82
CA GLY A 147 13.48 10.89 17.40
C GLY A 147 14.29 10.96 16.10
N TYR A 148 15.08 12.02 15.95
CA TYR A 148 15.91 12.29 14.78
C TYR A 148 17.26 12.87 15.24
N LEU A 149 18.33 12.53 14.53
CA LEU A 149 19.55 13.34 14.47
C LEU A 149 19.28 14.56 13.60
N SER A 150 20.06 15.63 13.71
CA SER A 150 19.95 16.83 12.88
C SER A 150 21.19 17.02 12.00
N TYR A 151 21.07 17.75 10.89
CA TYR A 151 22.22 18.10 10.06
C TYR A 151 22.30 19.62 9.80
N GLU A 152 23.50 20.20 9.92
CA GLU A 152 23.73 21.64 9.80
C GLU A 152 23.86 22.10 8.34
N SER A 153 24.26 21.21 7.44
CA SER A 153 24.36 21.54 6.01
C SER A 153 24.14 20.33 5.10
N PHE A 154 23.91 20.60 3.82
CA PHE A 154 23.63 19.59 2.80
C PHE A 154 24.13 20.08 1.43
N ILE A 155 24.39 19.14 0.52
CA ILE A 155 24.66 19.44 -0.90
C ILE A 155 23.55 18.80 -1.72
N GLY A 156 22.63 19.64 -2.21
CA GLY A 156 21.45 19.20 -2.97
C GLY A 156 20.65 18.12 -2.23
N ASN A 157 20.52 16.96 -2.86
CA ASN A 157 19.79 15.81 -2.35
C ASN A 157 20.68 14.56 -2.19
N THR A 158 22.00 14.70 -2.07
CA THR A 158 22.92 13.55 -2.07
C THR A 158 23.89 13.53 -0.89
N ILE A 159 24.08 14.65 -0.18
CA ILE A 159 24.99 14.74 0.96
C ILE A 159 24.33 15.52 2.10
N ILE A 160 24.48 15.02 3.32
CA ILE A 160 24.28 15.79 4.56
C ILE A 160 25.57 15.82 5.37
N THR A 161 25.75 16.91 6.11
CA THR A 161 26.83 17.09 7.09
C THR A 161 26.22 17.36 8.45
N ASP A 162 26.50 16.46 9.39
CA ASP A 162 26.09 16.51 10.79
C ASP A 162 27.35 16.65 11.67
N ALA A 163 27.47 17.78 12.36
CA ALA A 163 28.65 18.10 13.14
C ALA A 163 28.85 17.20 14.38
N GLN A 164 27.79 16.53 14.83
CA GLN A 164 27.81 15.58 15.92
C GLN A 164 28.02 14.13 15.45
N LEU A 165 27.91 13.86 14.13
CA LEU A 165 28.14 12.53 13.57
C LEU A 165 29.63 12.17 13.59
N THR A 166 29.94 11.05 14.24
CA THR A 166 31.29 10.49 14.32
C THR A 166 31.56 9.51 13.18
N ALA A 167 32.83 9.38 12.76
CA ALA A 167 33.25 8.46 11.69
C ALA A 167 32.98 6.97 11.96
N THR A 168 32.73 6.60 13.22
CA THR A 168 32.39 5.24 13.66
C THR A 168 31.05 5.28 14.42
N PRO A 169 30.11 4.36 14.15
CA PRO A 169 30.15 3.33 13.11
C PRO A 169 30.19 3.91 11.69
N ASN A 170 30.85 3.23 10.77
CA ASN A 170 30.71 3.53 9.35
C ASN A 170 29.31 3.03 8.90
N TRP A 171 28.55 3.91 8.25
CA TRP A 171 27.16 3.65 7.87
C TRP A 171 27.00 3.30 6.37
N THR A 172 28.10 3.09 5.65
CA THR A 172 28.05 2.68 4.24
C THR A 172 27.27 1.37 4.10
N GLY A 173 26.33 1.33 3.15
CA GLY A 173 25.41 0.20 2.95
C GLY A 173 24.15 0.23 3.84
N ALA A 174 24.10 1.09 4.86
CA ALA A 174 22.89 1.35 5.63
C ALA A 174 21.89 2.20 4.82
N GLU A 175 20.71 2.42 5.40
CA GLU A 175 19.72 3.37 4.88
C GLU A 175 19.73 4.65 5.74
N VAL A 176 19.78 5.82 5.11
CA VAL A 176 19.49 7.10 5.75
C VAL A 176 18.05 7.50 5.46
N ILE A 177 17.26 7.65 6.52
CA ILE A 177 15.89 8.18 6.47
C ILE A 177 15.94 9.66 6.79
N ILE A 178 15.70 10.51 5.80
CA ILE A 178 15.87 11.96 5.89
C ILE A 178 14.54 12.70 5.72
N ARG A 179 14.23 13.59 6.67
CA ARG A 179 13.17 14.59 6.53
C ARG A 179 13.72 15.71 5.65
N LYS A 180 13.13 15.90 4.47
CA LYS A 180 13.57 16.92 3.51
C LYS A 180 12.72 18.18 3.55
N ASN A 181 11.45 18.06 3.90
CA ASN A 181 10.54 19.15 4.19
C ASN A 181 9.37 18.62 5.05
N HIS A 182 8.30 19.39 5.25
CA HIS A 182 7.16 18.97 6.07
C HIS A 182 6.41 17.75 5.53
N PHE A 183 6.42 17.50 4.22
CA PHE A 183 5.63 16.46 3.56
C PHE A 183 6.49 15.37 2.84
N VAL A 184 7.82 15.42 2.96
CA VAL A 184 8.76 14.47 2.34
C VAL A 184 9.69 13.85 3.37
N ILE A 185 9.66 12.53 3.42
CA ILE A 185 10.63 11.68 4.11
C ILE A 185 11.15 10.69 3.08
N ASP A 186 12.46 10.68 2.87
CA ASP A 186 13.09 9.76 1.93
C ASP A 186 13.98 8.77 2.65
N ARG A 187 13.95 7.55 2.14
CA ARG A 187 14.89 6.47 2.40
C ARG A 187 15.91 6.39 1.28
N ASN A 188 17.18 6.56 1.62
CA ASN A 188 18.27 6.53 0.67
C ASN A 188 19.36 5.57 1.14
N ILE A 189 20.02 4.87 0.22
CA ILE A 189 21.16 4.01 0.55
C ILE A 189 22.38 4.91 0.77
N VAL A 190 23.07 4.74 1.90
CA VAL A 190 24.32 5.41 2.20
C VAL A 190 25.43 4.78 1.36
N THR A 191 26.00 5.56 0.45
CA THR A 191 27.08 5.11 -0.45
C THR A 191 28.47 5.41 0.10
N ASN A 192 28.58 6.38 1.01
CA ASN A 192 29.83 6.69 1.70
C ASN A 192 29.58 7.41 3.03
N HIS A 193 30.43 7.15 4.03
CA HIS A 193 30.45 7.86 5.31
C HIS A 193 31.90 8.25 5.64
N VAL A 194 32.19 9.57 5.65
CA VAL A 194 33.51 10.11 5.97
C VAL A 194 33.40 11.26 6.98
N GLY A 195 33.90 11.03 8.19
CA GLY A 195 33.88 12.03 9.26
C GLY A 195 32.44 12.38 9.64
N GLN A 196 32.04 13.62 9.35
CA GLN A 196 30.72 14.19 9.64
C GLN A 196 29.77 14.11 8.43
N ASN A 197 30.21 13.52 7.30
CA ASN A 197 29.47 13.55 6.03
C ASN A 197 28.89 12.18 5.69
N LEU A 198 27.59 12.16 5.38
CA LEU A 198 26.91 11.01 4.76
C LEU A 198 26.58 11.35 3.31
N THR A 199 27.12 10.55 2.40
CA THR A 199 26.76 10.57 0.98
C THR A 199 25.79 9.42 0.71
N TYR A 200 24.73 9.69 -0.03
CA TYR A 200 23.68 8.73 -0.31
C TYR A 200 23.11 8.91 -1.73
N GLN A 201 22.51 7.84 -2.25
CA GLN A 201 21.81 7.86 -3.53
C GLN A 201 20.35 8.23 -3.32
N SER A 202 19.93 9.39 -3.83
CA SER A 202 18.53 9.81 -3.75
C SER A 202 17.72 9.51 -4.99
N SER A 203 16.46 9.13 -4.75
CA SER A 203 15.46 8.82 -5.78
C SER A 203 14.38 9.90 -5.93
N SER A 204 14.38 10.92 -5.07
CA SER A 204 13.50 12.10 -5.19
C SER A 204 14.28 13.33 -5.62
N THR A 205 13.58 14.31 -6.18
CA THR A 205 14.16 15.60 -6.60
C THR A 205 14.26 16.63 -5.47
N TYR A 206 13.72 16.34 -4.28
CA TYR A 206 13.74 17.25 -3.15
C TYR A 206 15.13 17.32 -2.54
N SER A 207 15.64 18.53 -2.30
CA SER A 207 16.89 18.78 -1.58
C SER A 207 16.72 18.57 -0.07
N GLY A 208 17.84 18.45 0.66
CA GLY A 208 17.83 18.57 2.11
C GLY A 208 17.37 19.97 2.56
N THR A 209 17.00 20.09 3.83
CA THR A 209 16.69 21.36 4.48
C THR A 209 17.54 21.49 5.73
N LYS A 210 18.24 22.61 5.88
CA LYS A 210 19.15 22.83 7.01
C LYS A 210 18.39 22.67 8.34
N ASN A 211 19.02 22.02 9.32
CA ASN A 211 18.50 21.73 10.66
C ASN A 211 17.33 20.75 10.70
N PHE A 212 16.99 20.09 9.58
CA PHE A 212 16.01 19.02 9.59
C PHE A 212 16.63 17.70 10.07
N GLY A 213 15.76 16.73 10.31
CA GLY A 213 16.08 15.49 10.96
C GLY A 213 16.41 14.34 10.00
N TYR A 214 17.25 13.42 10.45
CA TYR A 214 17.45 12.11 9.84
C TYR A 214 17.64 11.01 10.88
N PHE A 215 17.58 9.75 10.46
CA PHE A 215 18.05 8.61 11.25
C PHE A 215 18.62 7.54 10.32
N ILE A 216 19.47 6.67 10.86
CA ILE A 216 20.03 5.52 10.13
C ILE A 216 19.19 4.29 10.43
N GLN A 217 18.97 3.42 9.44
CA GLN A 217 18.35 2.11 9.64
C GLN A 217 19.00 1.04 8.75
N ASN A 218 18.52 -0.21 8.87
CA ASN A 218 18.96 -1.33 8.04
C ASN A 218 20.46 -1.65 8.14
N HIS A 219 21.02 -1.63 9.36
CA HIS A 219 22.42 -1.99 9.56
C HIS A 219 22.59 -2.81 10.84
N ILE A 220 23.51 -3.77 10.87
CA ILE A 220 23.66 -4.66 12.03
C ILE A 220 24.01 -3.91 13.32
N LYS A 221 24.64 -2.73 13.20
CA LYS A 221 24.95 -1.84 14.35
C LYS A 221 23.77 -1.02 14.85
N THR A 222 22.61 -1.13 14.22
CA THR A 222 21.34 -0.51 14.68
C THR A 222 20.43 -1.51 15.40
N LEU A 223 20.92 -2.72 15.68
CA LEU A 223 20.15 -3.77 16.34
C LEU A 223 20.41 -3.76 17.85
N ASP A 224 19.51 -3.18 18.61
CA ASP A 224 19.62 -3.10 20.08
C ASP A 224 18.28 -3.21 20.83
N GLY A 225 17.15 -3.28 20.12
CA GLY A 225 15.80 -3.43 20.66
C GLY A 225 15.06 -4.66 20.12
N PHE A 226 14.18 -5.24 20.93
CA PHE A 226 13.42 -6.44 20.54
C PHE A 226 12.64 -6.25 19.23
N GLY A 227 12.85 -7.18 18.31
CA GLY A 227 12.17 -7.28 17.02
C GLY A 227 12.76 -6.40 15.92
N GLU A 228 13.74 -5.56 16.23
CA GLU A 228 14.51 -4.85 15.21
C GLU A 228 15.23 -5.82 14.29
N TRP A 229 15.30 -5.46 13.01
CA TRP A 229 15.95 -6.28 12.00
C TRP A 229 16.70 -5.47 10.96
N CYS A 230 17.69 -6.10 10.33
CA CYS A 230 18.35 -5.57 9.14
C CYS A 230 18.56 -6.70 8.13
N PHE A 231 18.56 -6.33 6.84
CA PHE A 231 18.85 -7.26 5.76
C PHE A 231 20.03 -6.75 4.94
N ASP A 232 21.09 -7.55 4.93
CA ASP A 232 22.24 -7.41 4.04
C ASP A 232 21.92 -8.18 2.76
N SER A 233 21.51 -7.46 1.71
CA SER A 233 21.12 -8.04 0.43
C SER A 233 22.29 -8.59 -0.38
N GLU A 234 23.50 -8.06 -0.17
CA GLU A 234 24.70 -8.52 -0.89
C GLU A 234 25.10 -9.91 -0.40
N ASN A 235 25.12 -10.10 0.92
CA ASN A 235 25.49 -11.37 1.54
C ASN A 235 24.30 -12.29 1.85
N LYS A 236 23.06 -11.84 1.53
CA LYS A 236 21.80 -12.57 1.76
C LYS A 236 21.59 -12.94 3.24
N LYS A 237 21.89 -12.00 4.14
CA LYS A 237 21.83 -12.21 5.59
C LYS A 237 20.75 -11.37 6.24
N LEU A 238 19.78 -12.04 6.87
CA LEU A 238 18.77 -11.41 7.72
C LEU A 238 19.22 -11.51 9.17
N SER A 239 19.32 -10.38 9.87
CA SER A 239 19.71 -10.34 11.28
C SER A 239 18.63 -9.64 12.12
N LEU A 240 18.28 -10.22 13.26
CA LEU A 240 17.24 -9.73 14.17
C LEU A 240 17.81 -9.59 15.58
N PHE A 241 17.37 -8.58 16.32
CA PHE A 241 17.55 -8.52 17.76
C PHE A 241 16.33 -9.14 18.46
N LEU A 242 16.54 -10.23 19.18
CA LEU A 242 15.48 -10.98 19.87
C LEU A 242 15.69 -11.09 21.38
N GLY A 243 16.83 -10.62 21.90
CA GLY A 243 17.23 -10.83 23.29
C GLY A 243 17.86 -12.21 23.52
N LEU A 244 18.32 -12.50 24.75
CA LEU A 244 19.15 -13.69 25.02
C LEU A 244 18.38 -15.02 25.03
N ASP A 245 17.09 -15.00 25.42
CA ASP A 245 16.30 -16.20 25.71
C ASP A 245 15.08 -16.36 24.78
N PHE A 246 15.21 -15.92 23.53
CA PHE A 246 14.08 -15.97 22.60
C PHE A 246 13.76 -17.42 22.15
N PRO A 247 12.50 -17.89 22.27
CA PRO A 247 12.14 -19.27 21.94
C PRO A 247 11.98 -19.46 20.43
N LEU A 248 13.10 -19.55 19.71
CA LEU A 248 13.13 -19.70 18.24
C LEU A 248 12.34 -20.90 17.73
N SER A 249 12.39 -22.04 18.43
CA SER A 249 11.76 -23.29 17.99
C SER A 249 10.23 -23.27 18.00
N SER A 250 9.62 -22.40 18.80
CA SER A 250 8.16 -22.24 18.89
C SER A 250 7.67 -20.90 18.32
N SER A 251 8.55 -20.11 17.71
CA SER A 251 8.23 -18.81 17.16
C SER A 251 8.12 -18.86 15.63
N LYS A 252 7.26 -18.00 15.08
CA LYS A 252 7.09 -17.83 13.64
C LYS A 252 7.78 -16.54 13.22
N LEU A 253 8.81 -16.66 12.39
CA LEU A 253 9.60 -15.53 11.89
C LEU A 253 9.40 -15.46 10.38
N GLU A 254 8.58 -14.51 9.95
CA GLU A 254 8.12 -14.45 8.57
C GLU A 254 8.76 -13.27 7.84
N PHE A 255 9.28 -13.51 6.66
CA PHE A 255 9.88 -12.50 5.80
C PHE A 255 9.25 -12.53 4.43
N SER A 256 8.92 -11.36 3.88
CA SER A 256 8.27 -11.31 2.56
C SER A 256 9.25 -11.72 1.46
N ASP A 257 8.78 -12.56 0.54
CA ASP A 257 9.54 -13.07 -0.59
C ASP A 257 8.81 -12.87 -1.94
N CYS A 258 7.81 -11.99 -1.95
CA CYS A 258 6.95 -11.80 -3.11
C CYS A 258 6.63 -10.33 -3.34
N ASP A 259 7.03 -9.79 -4.49
CA ASP A 259 6.74 -8.40 -4.85
C ASP A 259 5.25 -8.15 -5.03
N THR A 260 4.56 -9.04 -5.75
CA THR A 260 3.14 -8.87 -6.08
C THR A 260 2.38 -10.17 -6.08
N LEU A 261 1.25 -10.21 -5.35
CA LEU A 261 0.43 -11.42 -5.22
C LEU A 261 -0.48 -11.62 -6.44
N PHE A 262 -1.14 -10.55 -6.89
CA PHE A 262 -1.94 -10.56 -8.12
C PHE A 262 -1.44 -9.47 -9.07
N TYR A 263 -0.88 -9.90 -10.20
CA TYR A 263 -0.41 -8.99 -11.24
C TYR A 263 -1.26 -9.13 -12.50
N LEU A 264 -1.88 -8.03 -12.92
CA LEU A 264 -2.71 -7.95 -14.12
C LEU A 264 -2.12 -6.92 -15.07
N ASN A 265 -1.89 -7.35 -16.31
CA ASN A 265 -1.51 -6.45 -17.40
C ASN A 265 -2.40 -6.72 -18.63
N GLY A 266 -3.29 -5.79 -18.95
CA GLY A 266 -4.23 -5.92 -20.07
C GLY A 266 -5.38 -6.91 -19.85
N SER A 267 -5.57 -7.43 -18.63
CA SER A 267 -6.61 -8.42 -18.31
C SER A 267 -7.85 -7.75 -17.75
N ASN A 268 -9.04 -8.12 -18.25
CA ASN A 268 -10.30 -7.42 -17.95
C ASN A 268 -11.38 -8.37 -17.42
N PHE A 269 -12.39 -7.81 -16.75
CA PHE A 269 -13.55 -8.55 -16.24
C PHE A 269 -13.16 -9.68 -15.27
N LEU A 270 -12.45 -9.32 -14.20
CA LEU A 270 -12.06 -10.25 -13.13
C LEU A 270 -12.61 -9.79 -11.78
N SER A 271 -12.96 -10.77 -10.94
CA SER A 271 -13.42 -10.52 -9.58
C SER A 271 -12.59 -11.30 -8.57
N PHE A 272 -12.13 -10.61 -7.52
CA PHE A 272 -11.49 -11.19 -6.35
C PHE A 272 -12.47 -11.07 -5.18
N ASN A 273 -12.89 -12.21 -4.62
CA ASN A 273 -13.94 -12.25 -3.62
C ASN A 273 -13.59 -13.17 -2.45
N ASN A 274 -13.80 -12.71 -1.22
CA ASN A 274 -13.66 -13.53 0.00
C ASN A 274 -12.25 -14.15 0.21
N LEU A 275 -11.19 -13.41 -0.12
CA LEU A 275 -9.80 -13.83 0.05
C LEU A 275 -9.07 -12.99 1.12
N THR A 276 -8.06 -13.57 1.74
CA THR A 276 -7.03 -12.82 2.48
C THR A 276 -5.75 -12.75 1.66
N LEU A 277 -5.22 -11.55 1.43
CA LEU A 277 -3.94 -11.32 0.73
C LEU A 277 -2.95 -10.75 1.73
N THR A 278 -1.78 -11.37 1.87
CA THR A 278 -0.78 -10.94 2.85
C THR A 278 0.66 -11.11 2.39
N GLY A 279 1.55 -10.24 2.86
CA GLY A 279 2.98 -10.40 2.67
C GLY A 279 3.50 -10.02 1.30
N ALA A 280 2.85 -9.06 0.62
CA ALA A 280 3.36 -8.50 -0.63
C ALA A 280 4.42 -7.42 -0.34
N SER A 281 5.68 -7.64 -0.72
CA SER A 281 6.78 -6.69 -0.56
C SER A 281 6.56 -5.36 -1.27
N ILE A 282 5.81 -5.35 -2.38
CA ILE A 282 5.48 -4.12 -3.11
C ILE A 282 3.96 -3.92 -3.14
N THR A 283 3.22 -4.71 -3.92
CA THR A 283 1.78 -4.49 -4.16
C THR A 283 0.98 -5.78 -3.95
N ALA A 284 -0.13 -5.78 -3.21
CA ALA A 284 -0.95 -7.01 -3.15
C ALA A 284 -1.71 -7.26 -4.46
N ILE A 285 -2.36 -6.24 -5.03
CA ILE A 285 -3.03 -6.29 -6.34
C ILE A 285 -2.55 -5.14 -7.23
N GLU A 286 -1.82 -5.46 -8.30
CA GLU A 286 -1.32 -4.50 -9.29
C GLU A 286 -2.12 -4.62 -10.59
N LEU A 287 -2.71 -3.51 -11.03
CA LEU A 287 -3.50 -3.42 -12.27
C LEU A 287 -2.83 -2.46 -13.24
N LEU A 288 -2.39 -2.98 -14.38
CA LEU A 288 -1.89 -2.20 -15.51
C LEU A 288 -2.82 -2.41 -16.71
N ASN A 289 -3.38 -1.33 -17.26
CA ASN A 289 -4.25 -1.38 -18.44
C ASN A 289 -5.40 -2.41 -18.35
N SER A 290 -5.92 -2.64 -17.15
CA SER A 290 -6.83 -3.74 -16.81
C SER A 290 -8.16 -3.19 -16.31
N ASN A 291 -9.24 -3.41 -17.06
CA ASN A 291 -10.53 -2.75 -16.81
C ASN A 291 -11.56 -3.72 -16.22
N ASP A 292 -12.59 -3.16 -15.58
CA ASP A 292 -13.71 -3.92 -15.03
C ASP A 292 -13.25 -4.97 -14.00
N ILE A 293 -12.41 -4.53 -13.07
CA ILE A 293 -11.90 -5.36 -11.98
C ILE A 293 -12.72 -5.09 -10.72
N VAL A 294 -13.08 -6.16 -10.00
CA VAL A 294 -13.83 -6.07 -8.74
C VAL A 294 -13.03 -6.72 -7.62
N VAL A 295 -12.79 -5.98 -6.54
CA VAL A 295 -12.26 -6.48 -5.27
C VAL A 295 -13.35 -6.33 -4.22
N ASP A 296 -13.95 -7.45 -3.80
CA ASP A 296 -15.11 -7.45 -2.93
C ASP A 296 -14.93 -8.41 -1.74
N ASN A 297 -15.27 -7.96 -0.53
CA ASN A 297 -15.15 -8.79 0.67
C ASN A 297 -13.74 -9.43 0.83
N CYS A 298 -12.67 -8.71 0.50
CA CYS A 298 -11.30 -9.17 0.68
C CYS A 298 -10.68 -8.58 1.96
N LYS A 299 -9.69 -9.26 2.53
CA LYS A 299 -8.79 -8.71 3.54
C LYS A 299 -7.40 -8.60 2.94
N ILE A 300 -6.85 -7.40 2.85
CA ILE A 300 -5.47 -7.17 2.39
C ILE A 300 -4.69 -6.67 3.60
N ILE A 301 -3.68 -7.40 4.04
CA ILE A 301 -2.96 -7.10 5.28
C ILE A 301 -1.46 -7.29 5.10
N TYR A 302 -0.64 -6.38 5.63
CA TYR A 302 0.83 -6.40 5.46
C TYR A 302 1.25 -6.35 4.00
N SER A 303 1.19 -5.15 3.42
CA SER A 303 1.77 -4.85 2.12
C SER A 303 2.84 -3.78 2.23
N GLY A 304 3.82 -3.82 1.34
CA GLY A 304 4.88 -2.82 1.28
C GLY A 304 4.36 -1.50 0.73
N ASN A 305 4.66 -1.21 -0.52
CA ASN A 305 4.38 0.09 -1.13
C ASN A 305 2.87 0.34 -1.33
N TYR A 306 2.13 -0.69 -1.73
CA TYR A 306 0.71 -0.60 -2.09
C TYR A 306 -0.11 -1.79 -1.60
N ALA A 307 -1.35 -1.59 -1.15
CA ALA A 307 -2.28 -2.71 -1.06
C ALA A 307 -2.91 -2.97 -2.44
N ILE A 308 -3.48 -1.94 -3.06
CA ILE A 308 -4.04 -2.00 -4.40
C ILE A 308 -3.52 -0.81 -5.20
N ARG A 309 -2.92 -1.06 -6.35
CA ARG A 309 -2.51 -0.03 -7.30
C ARG A 309 -3.14 -0.26 -8.66
N SER A 310 -3.66 0.81 -9.24
CA SER A 310 -4.32 0.83 -10.53
C SER A 310 -3.69 1.89 -11.42
N THR A 311 -3.20 1.48 -12.58
CA THR A 311 -2.63 2.37 -13.60
C THR A 311 -3.35 2.16 -14.92
N ASN A 312 -3.92 3.23 -15.49
CA ASN A 312 -4.67 3.20 -16.76
C ASN A 312 -5.77 2.12 -16.80
N SER A 313 -6.42 1.88 -15.66
CA SER A 313 -7.30 0.73 -15.43
C SER A 313 -8.68 1.22 -14.98
N LYS A 314 -9.66 1.19 -15.88
CA LYS A 314 -10.97 1.84 -15.69
C LYS A 314 -11.96 0.94 -14.97
N ARG A 315 -12.93 1.58 -14.30
CA ARG A 315 -14.08 0.91 -13.67
C ARG A 315 -13.65 -0.14 -12.64
N LEU A 316 -12.59 0.15 -11.89
CA LEU A 316 -12.21 -0.63 -10.72
C LEU A 316 -13.22 -0.41 -9.61
N ILE A 317 -13.73 -1.49 -9.02
CA ILE A 317 -14.60 -1.44 -7.85
C ILE A 317 -13.86 -2.11 -6.68
N ILE A 318 -13.63 -1.36 -5.61
CA ILE A 318 -13.11 -1.88 -4.34
C ILE A 318 -14.18 -1.68 -3.29
N GLN A 319 -14.75 -2.77 -2.78
CA GLN A 319 -15.86 -2.68 -1.83
C GLN A 319 -15.87 -3.75 -0.74
N ASN A 320 -16.54 -3.42 0.37
CA ASN A 320 -16.78 -4.32 1.51
C ASN A 320 -15.50 -5.00 2.04
N SER A 321 -14.35 -4.38 1.81
CA SER A 321 -13.04 -4.99 2.03
C SER A 321 -12.32 -4.30 3.19
N THR A 322 -11.31 -4.97 3.73
CA THR A 322 -10.44 -4.44 4.78
C THR A 322 -9.01 -4.35 4.26
N VAL A 323 -8.38 -3.19 4.43
CA VAL A 323 -6.96 -2.96 4.11
C VAL A 323 -6.24 -2.53 5.38
N GLU A 324 -5.24 -3.29 5.82
CA GLU A 324 -4.56 -3.09 7.11
C GLU A 324 -3.04 -3.17 6.98
N ASN A 325 -2.31 -2.28 7.66
CA ASN A 325 -0.85 -2.35 7.78
C ASN A 325 -0.12 -2.32 6.42
N THR A 326 -0.42 -1.30 5.61
CA THR A 326 0.34 -1.02 4.38
C THR A 326 1.44 -0.02 4.69
N ASN A 327 2.70 -0.31 4.32
CA ASN A 327 3.83 0.58 4.63
C ASN A 327 3.84 1.86 3.79
N GLY A 328 3.29 1.84 2.57
CA GLY A 328 3.14 3.02 1.70
C GLY A 328 1.69 3.45 1.58
N ASN A 329 1.19 3.64 0.35
CA ASN A 329 -0.20 4.03 0.09
C ASN A 329 -1.11 2.78 0.12
N ALA A 330 -2.30 2.85 0.72
CA ALA A 330 -3.19 1.69 0.70
C ALA A 330 -3.81 1.48 -0.69
N ILE A 331 -4.63 2.41 -1.17
CA ILE A 331 -5.27 2.34 -2.49
C ILE A 331 -4.80 3.51 -3.34
N GLN A 332 -4.22 3.21 -4.51
CA GLN A 332 -3.75 4.24 -5.46
C GLN A 332 -4.34 4.03 -6.86
N LEU A 333 -5.00 5.08 -7.38
CA LEU A 333 -5.52 5.15 -8.74
C LEU A 333 -4.72 6.19 -9.53
N ASP A 334 -3.87 5.71 -10.44
CA ASP A 334 -3.00 6.52 -11.28
C ASP A 334 -3.59 6.71 -12.68
N TYR A 335 -3.32 7.89 -13.26
CA TYR A 335 -3.57 8.24 -14.66
C TYR A 335 -5.03 7.97 -15.09
N ASP A 336 -5.24 7.16 -16.15
CA ASP A 336 -6.57 6.94 -16.74
C ASP A 336 -7.42 5.88 -16.00
N SER A 337 -7.23 5.72 -14.68
CA SER A 337 -7.99 4.78 -13.82
C SER A 337 -9.42 5.27 -13.47
N LYS A 338 -10.10 5.82 -14.48
CA LYS A 338 -11.36 6.56 -14.36
C LYS A 338 -12.56 5.68 -14.03
N SER A 339 -13.63 6.33 -13.56
CA SER A 339 -14.92 5.67 -13.31
C SER A 339 -14.84 4.57 -12.25
N SER A 340 -13.87 4.68 -11.35
CA SER A 340 -13.62 3.72 -10.28
C SER A 340 -14.40 4.07 -9.01
N ILE A 341 -14.76 3.05 -8.24
CA ILE A 341 -15.57 3.17 -7.03
C ILE A 341 -14.84 2.51 -5.86
N ILE A 342 -14.64 3.27 -4.78
CA ILE A 342 -14.06 2.78 -3.53
C ILE A 342 -15.09 2.99 -2.43
N ARG A 343 -15.75 1.92 -1.97
CA ARG A 343 -16.85 2.06 -1.01
C ARG A 343 -16.98 1.00 0.07
N ASN A 344 -17.53 1.36 1.21
CA ASN A 344 -17.82 0.43 2.31
C ASN A 344 -16.56 -0.33 2.79
N ASN A 345 -15.37 0.25 2.67
CA ASN A 345 -14.13 -0.38 3.09
C ASN A 345 -13.70 0.11 4.48
N ILE A 346 -12.91 -0.71 5.15
CA ILE A 346 -12.19 -0.35 6.37
C ILE A 346 -10.70 -0.30 6.03
N ILE A 347 -10.06 0.85 6.21
CA ILE A 347 -8.64 1.06 5.91
C ILE A 347 -7.92 1.51 7.17
N ARG A 348 -6.90 0.78 7.61
CA ARG A 348 -6.15 1.10 8.83
C ARG A 348 -4.65 0.99 8.70
N ASN A 349 -3.94 1.81 9.48
CA ASN A 349 -2.48 1.75 9.65
C ASN A 349 -1.75 1.85 8.30
N THR A 350 -2.07 2.89 7.53
CA THR A 350 -1.43 3.15 6.25
C THR A 350 -0.25 4.09 6.45
N GLY A 351 0.96 3.70 6.05
CA GLY A 351 2.15 4.54 6.09
C GLY A 351 2.56 5.00 7.49
N THR A 352 2.13 4.30 8.55
CA THR A 352 2.39 4.72 9.94
C THR A 352 3.77 4.31 10.45
N LYS A 353 4.47 3.41 9.75
CA LYS A 353 5.82 2.97 10.11
C LYS A 353 6.85 3.79 9.35
N LEU A 354 7.41 4.78 10.05
CA LEU A 354 8.51 5.62 9.58
C LEU A 354 9.63 4.80 8.96
N GLY A 355 10.13 5.24 7.80
CA GLY A 355 11.23 4.57 7.11
C GLY A 355 10.86 3.25 6.42
N LEU A 356 9.58 2.82 6.42
CA LEU A 356 9.13 1.64 5.67
C LEU A 356 8.31 1.95 4.40
N GLY A 357 7.84 3.19 4.24
CA GLY A 357 7.11 3.65 3.06
C GLY A 357 7.99 4.01 1.85
N ASN A 358 7.32 4.57 0.83
CA ASN A 358 7.92 5.07 -0.42
C ASN A 358 8.57 6.46 -0.26
N ASN A 359 9.51 6.75 -1.17
CA ASN A 359 10.17 8.06 -1.28
C ASN A 359 9.34 9.08 -2.05
N SER A 360 9.68 10.36 -1.88
CA SER A 360 9.01 11.53 -2.45
C SER A 360 7.68 11.88 -1.75
N ASP A 361 7.09 12.97 -2.23
CA ASP A 361 5.75 13.44 -1.91
C ASP A 361 4.65 12.47 -2.38
N GLY A 362 3.44 12.66 -1.84
CA GLY A 362 2.27 11.89 -2.26
C GLY A 362 2.31 10.42 -1.86
N ASN A 363 3.00 10.11 -0.76
CA ASN A 363 3.09 8.79 -0.14
C ASN A 363 2.57 8.79 1.30
N ASP A 364 2.29 7.59 1.82
CA ASP A 364 1.70 7.32 3.13
C ASP A 364 0.23 7.74 3.25
N ILE A 365 -0.51 7.56 2.14
CA ILE A 365 -1.90 7.99 1.93
C ILE A 365 -2.84 6.78 1.85
N ALA A 366 -3.97 6.81 2.56
CA ALA A 366 -4.92 5.70 2.55
C ALA A 366 -5.63 5.53 1.19
N ILE A 367 -6.14 6.61 0.61
CA ILE A 367 -6.72 6.61 -0.73
C ILE A 367 -6.14 7.76 -1.54
N LYS A 368 -5.37 7.45 -2.59
CA LYS A 368 -4.84 8.43 -3.54
C LYS A 368 -5.49 8.22 -4.90
N THR A 369 -6.25 9.20 -5.40
CA THR A 369 -6.76 9.18 -6.77
C THR A 369 -6.21 10.34 -7.58
N LEU A 370 -5.62 10.01 -8.73
CA LEU A 370 -5.18 10.93 -9.77
C LEU A 370 -6.10 10.87 -11.00
N ALA A 371 -7.23 10.16 -10.90
CA ALA A 371 -8.16 9.87 -11.98
C ALA A 371 -9.51 10.61 -11.82
N SER A 372 -10.15 10.87 -12.96
CA SER A 372 -11.48 11.49 -13.04
C SER A 372 -12.64 10.50 -12.89
N ASN A 373 -13.84 11.01 -12.59
CA ASN A 373 -15.09 10.25 -12.40
C ASN A 373 -14.99 9.20 -11.28
N VAL A 374 -14.26 9.50 -10.20
CA VAL A 374 -14.04 8.56 -9.09
C VAL A 374 -15.03 8.84 -7.95
N LEU A 375 -15.62 7.78 -7.41
CA LEU A 375 -16.48 7.84 -6.22
C LEU A 375 -15.78 7.17 -5.04
N VAL A 376 -15.56 7.92 -3.97
CA VAL A 376 -15.06 7.40 -2.69
C VAL A 376 -16.14 7.63 -1.64
N GLU A 377 -16.85 6.57 -1.23
CA GLU A 377 -17.99 6.69 -0.33
C GLU A 377 -18.05 5.68 0.83
N ASN A 378 -18.56 6.08 1.99
CA ASN A 378 -18.86 5.16 3.09
C ASN A 378 -17.67 4.32 3.59
N ASN A 379 -16.44 4.81 3.42
CA ASN A 379 -15.26 4.14 3.95
C ASN A 379 -14.97 4.61 5.39
N VAL A 380 -14.40 3.73 6.21
CA VAL A 380 -13.81 4.06 7.51
C VAL A 380 -12.30 4.00 7.37
N ILE A 381 -11.64 5.14 7.53
CA ILE A 381 -10.19 5.29 7.44
C ILE A 381 -9.65 5.70 8.81
N ASP A 382 -8.68 4.96 9.33
CA ASP A 382 -8.10 5.22 10.65
C ASP A 382 -6.58 5.03 10.64
N SER A 383 -5.85 5.98 11.22
CA SER A 383 -4.38 5.94 11.34
C SER A 383 -3.67 5.92 10.00
N THR A 384 -3.45 7.12 9.45
CA THR A 384 -2.71 7.35 8.19
C THR A 384 -1.48 8.21 8.43
N GLY A 385 -0.33 7.81 7.88
CA GLY A 385 0.95 8.50 8.05
C GLY A 385 0.95 9.92 7.49
N TYR A 386 0.28 10.14 6.38
CA TYR A 386 0.06 11.46 5.79
C TYR A 386 -1.44 11.74 5.59
N SER A 387 -1.85 12.20 4.41
CA SER A 387 -3.25 12.53 4.15
C SER A 387 -4.11 11.27 4.04
N ALA A 388 -5.34 11.27 4.56
CA ALA A 388 -6.19 10.08 4.47
C ALA A 388 -6.75 9.90 3.05
N ILE A 389 -7.28 10.96 2.45
CA ILE A 389 -7.73 10.96 1.06
C ILE A 389 -7.03 12.08 0.30
N PHE A 390 -6.27 11.72 -0.74
CA PHE A 390 -5.76 12.64 -1.77
C PHE A 390 -6.56 12.46 -3.05
N PHE A 391 -7.04 13.55 -3.65
CA PHE A 391 -7.76 13.47 -4.92
C PHE A 391 -7.33 14.53 -5.94
N LYS A 392 -7.28 14.13 -7.22
CA LYS A 392 -7.15 14.97 -8.42
C LYS A 392 -8.07 14.40 -9.52
N GLY A 393 -8.43 15.23 -10.48
CA GLY A 393 -9.26 14.87 -11.64
C GLY A 393 -10.68 15.45 -11.58
N ASP A 394 -11.36 15.44 -12.72
CA ASP A 394 -12.74 15.90 -12.83
C ASP A 394 -13.73 14.94 -12.18
N SER A 395 -14.85 15.46 -11.69
CA SER A 395 -15.99 14.68 -11.21
C SER A 395 -15.60 13.64 -10.14
N VAL A 396 -14.65 14.00 -9.27
CA VAL A 396 -14.28 13.20 -8.11
C VAL A 396 -15.19 13.55 -6.94
N ILE A 397 -15.88 12.55 -6.41
CA ILE A 397 -16.83 12.69 -5.31
C ILE A 397 -16.31 11.91 -4.11
N ILE A 398 -15.98 12.64 -3.04
CA ILE A 398 -15.58 12.10 -1.75
C ILE A 398 -16.73 12.34 -0.79
N LYS A 399 -17.49 11.29 -0.42
CA LYS A 399 -18.70 11.50 0.41
C LYS A 399 -18.90 10.47 1.51
N GLN A 400 -19.45 10.90 2.65
CA GLN A 400 -19.89 10.00 3.72
C GLN A 400 -18.78 9.07 4.26
N ASN A 401 -17.51 9.46 4.15
CA ASN A 401 -16.40 8.73 4.76
C ASN A 401 -16.22 9.16 6.21
N LEU A 402 -15.84 8.22 7.08
CA LEU A 402 -15.36 8.50 8.43
C LEU A 402 -13.83 8.40 8.43
N ILE A 403 -13.16 9.52 8.66
CA ILE A 403 -11.71 9.64 8.70
C ILE A 403 -11.29 9.96 10.13
N LYS A 404 -10.35 9.18 10.66
CA LYS A 404 -9.77 9.35 12.00
C LYS A 404 -8.23 9.29 11.91
N ASN A 405 -7.55 10.13 12.67
CA ASN A 405 -6.11 10.03 12.91
C ASN A 405 -5.28 10.07 11.61
N SER A 406 -5.24 11.24 10.96
CA SER A 406 -4.40 11.47 9.77
C SER A 406 -3.14 12.27 10.11
N CYS A 407 -2.18 12.30 9.19
CA CYS A 407 -0.92 13.03 9.30
C CYS A 407 -0.10 12.60 10.52
N LEU A 408 -0.05 11.30 10.81
CA LEU A 408 0.64 10.76 11.99
C LEU A 408 2.18 10.79 11.88
N VAL A 409 2.70 10.91 10.66
CA VAL A 409 4.12 10.81 10.35
C VAL A 409 4.65 12.06 9.64
N LYS A 410 3.80 12.72 8.83
CA LYS A 410 4.12 13.92 8.06
C LYS A 410 3.21 15.09 8.40
N ASP A 411 3.70 16.30 8.14
CA ASP A 411 2.98 17.58 8.24
C ASP A 411 2.58 18.09 6.86
N ASP A 412 1.86 19.22 6.83
CA ASP A 412 1.42 19.92 5.62
C ASP A 412 0.43 19.10 4.78
N GLY A 413 -0.45 18.36 5.47
CA GLY A 413 -1.46 17.51 4.87
C GLY A 413 -2.81 17.64 5.54
N ALA A 414 -3.75 16.77 5.17
CA ALA A 414 -5.08 16.80 5.76
C ALA A 414 -5.79 15.45 5.81
N GLY A 415 -6.91 15.39 6.55
CA GLY A 415 -7.84 14.28 6.41
C GLY A 415 -8.29 14.10 4.95
N ILE A 416 -8.71 15.20 4.30
CA ILE A 416 -9.02 15.24 2.87
C ILE A 416 -8.22 16.35 2.21
N TYR A 417 -7.38 16.01 1.24
CA TYR A 417 -6.40 16.91 0.64
C TYR A 417 -6.45 16.88 -0.90
N THR A 418 -6.26 18.04 -1.52
CA THR A 418 -5.98 18.18 -2.95
C THR A 418 -5.11 19.41 -3.18
N TYR A 419 -4.46 19.45 -4.34
CA TYR A 419 -3.60 20.55 -4.75
C TYR A 419 -3.57 20.69 -6.28
N LEU A 420 -3.43 21.92 -6.79
CA LEU A 420 -3.12 22.21 -8.21
C LEU A 420 -1.96 23.20 -8.34
N ASP A 421 -1.02 22.90 -9.24
CA ASP A 421 0.16 23.74 -9.52
C ASP A 421 -0.17 25.04 -10.25
N ASN A 422 -1.09 24.98 -11.20
CA ASN A 422 -1.46 26.10 -12.05
C ASN A 422 -2.95 26.07 -12.42
N THR A 423 -3.41 27.16 -13.03
CA THR A 423 -4.79 27.35 -13.49
C THR A 423 -4.98 26.98 -14.97
N GLU A 424 -3.99 26.38 -15.62
CA GLU A 424 -4.06 26.08 -17.06
C GLU A 424 -4.96 24.86 -17.34
N ASN A 425 -5.13 23.99 -16.35
CA ASN A 425 -5.94 22.78 -16.43
C ASN A 425 -6.94 22.71 -15.26
N PRO A 426 -7.97 23.57 -15.26
CA PRO A 426 -9.00 23.58 -14.23
C PRO A 426 -9.73 22.23 -14.18
N GLN A 427 -10.06 21.78 -12.97
CA GLN A 427 -10.78 20.52 -12.74
C GLN A 427 -12.17 20.81 -12.17
N TYR A 428 -13.21 20.16 -12.70
CA TYR A 428 -14.61 20.50 -12.44
C TYR A 428 -15.40 19.36 -11.80
N GLY A 429 -16.57 19.68 -11.24
CA GLY A 429 -17.50 18.68 -10.70
C GLY A 429 -17.00 17.97 -9.44
N ARG A 430 -15.99 18.54 -8.77
CA ARG A 430 -15.34 17.95 -7.60
C ARG A 430 -16.13 18.24 -6.34
N LYS A 431 -16.37 17.23 -5.51
CA LYS A 431 -17.24 17.37 -4.33
C LYS A 431 -16.71 16.62 -3.11
N VAL A 432 -16.71 17.29 -1.97
CA VAL A 432 -16.39 16.75 -0.64
C VAL A 432 -17.64 16.91 0.24
N ILE A 433 -18.40 15.82 0.44
CA ILE A 433 -19.77 15.90 0.96
C ILE A 433 -19.99 14.99 2.18
N LYS A 434 -20.51 15.51 3.29
CA LYS A 434 -20.96 14.70 4.43
C LYS A 434 -19.91 13.76 5.02
N ASN A 435 -18.63 14.09 4.87
CA ASN A 435 -17.57 13.33 5.53
C ASN A 435 -17.45 13.76 6.99
N ILE A 436 -17.01 12.84 7.84
CA ILE A 436 -16.63 13.11 9.22
C ILE A 436 -15.11 12.99 9.30
N VAL A 437 -14.41 14.08 9.60
CA VAL A 437 -12.95 14.12 9.70
C VAL A 437 -12.55 14.47 11.12
N LEU A 438 -11.85 13.55 11.79
CA LEU A 438 -11.44 13.69 13.19
C LEU A 438 -9.94 13.48 13.31
N ASN A 439 -9.30 14.28 14.18
CA ASN A 439 -7.92 14.04 14.63
C ASN A 439 -6.89 14.07 13.48
N SER A 440 -6.85 15.14 12.70
CA SER A 440 -5.68 15.37 11.83
C SER A 440 -4.55 15.93 12.71
N VAL A 441 -3.53 15.11 12.98
CA VAL A 441 -2.57 15.37 14.09
C VAL A 441 -1.37 16.19 13.64
N GLY A 442 -0.78 15.82 12.50
CA GLY A 442 0.49 16.39 12.03
C GLY A 442 1.68 15.87 12.82
N SER A 443 2.87 16.03 12.26
CA SER A 443 4.13 15.60 12.85
C SER A 443 5.27 16.52 12.44
N CYS A 444 5.66 17.39 13.37
CA CYS A 444 6.76 18.34 13.22
C CYS A 444 8.11 17.74 13.64
N LEU A 445 8.14 16.47 14.08
CA LEU A 445 9.38 15.79 14.45
C LEU A 445 10.34 15.69 13.25
N GLY A 446 11.60 16.01 13.49
CA GLY A 446 12.61 16.09 12.45
C GLY A 446 12.49 17.32 11.54
N THR A 447 11.73 18.34 11.96
CA THR A 447 11.72 19.67 11.35
C THR A 447 12.24 20.71 12.36
N ASP A 448 12.45 21.94 11.92
CA ASP A 448 12.77 23.08 12.79
C ASP A 448 11.52 23.75 13.39
N SER A 449 10.32 23.22 13.12
CA SER A 449 9.05 23.68 13.67
C SER A 449 8.69 22.96 14.97
N TYR A 450 8.12 23.71 15.92
CA TYR A 450 7.57 23.19 17.18
C TYR A 450 6.04 23.01 17.14
N THR A 451 5.40 23.39 16.03
CA THR A 451 3.95 23.29 15.84
C THR A 451 3.64 22.37 14.66
N THR A 452 2.63 21.52 14.82
CA THR A 452 2.17 20.61 13.76
C THR A 452 1.22 21.33 12.81
N GLN A 453 1.19 20.85 11.56
CA GLN A 453 0.39 21.42 10.49
C GLN A 453 -0.42 20.32 9.82
N ALA A 454 -1.59 19.99 10.39
CA ALA A 454 -2.52 19.06 9.77
C ALA A 454 -3.95 19.60 9.79
N GLN A 455 -4.53 19.69 8.60
CA GLN A 455 -5.85 20.26 8.39
C GLN A 455 -6.92 19.16 8.38
N GLY A 456 -8.19 19.52 8.59
CA GLY A 456 -9.28 18.58 8.32
C GLY A 456 -9.52 18.39 6.83
N ILE A 457 -9.86 19.47 6.13
CA ILE A 457 -10.06 19.53 4.68
C ILE A 457 -9.16 20.62 4.12
N TYR A 458 -8.28 20.28 3.19
CA TYR A 458 -7.29 21.20 2.62
C TYR A 458 -7.36 21.24 1.10
N MET A 459 -7.69 22.41 0.58
CA MET A 459 -7.60 22.76 -0.82
C MET A 459 -6.37 23.64 -1.00
N ASP A 460 -5.29 23.06 -1.52
CA ASP A 460 -4.00 23.74 -1.61
C ASP A 460 -3.70 24.22 -3.02
N GLY A 461 -2.75 25.15 -3.13
CA GLY A 461 -2.35 25.81 -4.36
C GLY A 461 -3.54 26.40 -5.11
N ARG A 462 -3.46 26.36 -6.43
CA ARG A 462 -4.49 26.96 -7.30
C ARG A 462 -5.74 26.08 -7.47
N THR A 463 -6.11 25.32 -6.44
CA THR A 463 -7.27 24.43 -6.47
C THR A 463 -8.56 25.22 -6.73
N GLU A 464 -9.42 24.74 -7.65
CA GLU A 464 -10.65 25.44 -8.01
C GLU A 464 -11.90 24.58 -8.24
N ASN A 465 -13.11 25.15 -8.16
CA ASN A 465 -14.35 24.44 -8.53
C ASN A 465 -14.62 23.17 -7.69
N VAL A 466 -14.48 23.29 -6.36
CA VAL A 466 -14.78 22.23 -5.40
C VAL A 466 -15.95 22.63 -4.52
N ASP A 467 -16.95 21.76 -4.43
CA ASP A 467 -18.05 21.89 -3.47
C ASP A 467 -17.70 21.17 -2.17
N ILE A 468 -17.57 21.89 -1.06
CA ILE A 468 -17.34 21.36 0.29
C ILE A 468 -18.65 21.51 1.09
N LEU A 469 -19.41 20.42 1.20
CA LEU A 469 -20.80 20.47 1.66
C LEU A 469 -21.04 19.55 2.87
N GLU A 470 -21.63 20.09 3.94
CA GLU A 470 -22.19 19.30 5.04
C GLU A 470 -21.21 18.35 5.75
N ASN A 471 -19.91 18.65 5.72
CA ASN A 471 -18.90 17.86 6.42
C ASN A 471 -18.85 18.24 7.91
N THR A 472 -18.45 17.28 8.75
CA THR A 472 -18.14 17.52 10.17
C THR A 472 -16.64 17.36 10.36
N VAL A 473 -15.97 18.38 10.91
CA VAL A 473 -14.52 18.38 11.10
C VAL A 473 -14.15 18.76 12.53
N ALA A 474 -13.39 17.94 13.24
CA ALA A 474 -13.03 18.25 14.62
C ALA A 474 -11.64 17.75 15.02
N ASN A 475 -11.06 18.42 16.02
CA ASN A 475 -9.78 18.06 16.64
C ASN A 475 -8.60 17.94 15.65
N CYS A 476 -8.55 18.80 14.64
CA CYS A 476 -7.39 18.93 13.75
C CYS A 476 -6.38 19.91 14.37
N SER A 477 -5.08 19.64 14.22
CA SER A 477 -4.02 20.38 14.91
C SER A 477 -3.82 21.80 14.40
N ASN A 478 -4.25 22.08 13.17
CA ASN A 478 -4.20 23.42 12.60
C ASN A 478 -5.64 23.93 12.28
N PHE A 479 -6.10 23.87 11.03
CA PHE A 479 -7.42 24.36 10.62
C PHE A 479 -8.42 23.23 10.34
N GLY A 480 -9.71 23.51 10.56
CA GLY A 480 -10.79 22.60 10.14
C GLY A 480 -10.90 22.52 8.61
N ILE A 481 -11.02 23.68 7.96
CA ILE A 481 -10.98 23.81 6.50
C ILE A 481 -9.93 24.87 6.17
N PHE A 482 -8.98 24.54 5.30
CA PHE A 482 -7.94 25.44 4.83
C PHE A 482 -7.96 25.56 3.31
N LEU A 483 -7.96 26.80 2.83
CA LEU A 483 -7.86 27.14 1.41
C LEU A 483 -6.59 27.97 1.22
N ASN A 484 -5.65 27.52 0.39
CA ASN A 484 -4.38 28.21 0.16
C ASN A 484 -4.25 28.56 -1.33
N GLY A 485 -4.72 29.74 -1.74
CA GLY A 485 -4.70 30.17 -3.15
C GLY A 485 -5.80 29.56 -4.02
N SER A 486 -6.84 29.01 -3.40
CA SER A 486 -7.96 28.36 -4.09
C SER A 486 -9.02 29.34 -4.61
N ARG A 487 -9.77 28.94 -5.64
CA ARG A 487 -10.79 29.77 -6.32
C ARG A 487 -12.10 29.02 -6.56
N ASN A 488 -13.22 29.71 -6.70
CA ASN A 488 -14.52 29.09 -7.02
C ASN A 488 -14.88 27.89 -6.10
N ILE A 489 -14.62 28.02 -4.80
CA ILE A 489 -14.92 27.00 -3.80
C ILE A 489 -16.26 27.31 -3.13
N ASN A 490 -17.20 26.36 -3.15
CA ASN A 490 -18.46 26.51 -2.43
C ASN A 490 -18.37 25.80 -1.08
N ILE A 491 -18.48 26.54 0.03
CA ILE A 491 -18.46 26.00 1.39
C ILE A 491 -19.84 26.18 2.01
N ILE A 492 -20.60 25.09 2.16
CA ILE A 492 -22.01 25.16 2.58
C ILE A 492 -22.29 24.16 3.69
N ARG A 493 -22.86 24.64 4.81
CA ARG A 493 -23.37 23.83 5.94
C ARG A 493 -22.36 22.86 6.59
N ASN A 494 -21.07 23.18 6.57
CA ASN A 494 -20.06 22.39 7.29
C ASN A 494 -20.08 22.73 8.79
N GLN A 495 -19.89 21.72 9.64
CA GLN A 495 -19.74 21.85 11.09
C GLN A 495 -18.28 21.65 11.47
N TYR A 496 -17.73 22.50 12.32
CA TYR A 496 -16.34 22.40 12.74
C TYR A 496 -16.10 22.86 14.18
N SER A 497 -15.14 22.23 14.85
CA SER A 497 -14.83 22.54 16.27
C SER A 497 -13.70 23.55 16.47
N PHE A 498 -13.06 24.10 15.41
CA PHE A 498 -12.03 25.15 15.47
C PHE A 498 -11.97 25.99 14.17
N ILE A 499 -11.29 27.14 14.22
CA ILE A 499 -11.25 28.28 13.26
C ILE A 499 -11.18 27.86 11.77
N VAL A 500 -11.98 28.53 10.94
CA VAL A 500 -11.84 28.53 9.47
C VAL A 500 -11.00 29.73 9.06
N TYR A 501 -9.93 29.50 8.28
CA TYR A 501 -9.10 30.57 7.73
C TYR A 501 -9.23 30.57 6.20
N LEU A 502 -9.67 31.70 5.65
CA LEU A 502 -9.88 31.90 4.21
C LEU A 502 -8.84 32.92 3.72
N PHE A 503 -7.82 32.47 3.00
CA PHE A 503 -7.05 33.36 2.12
C PHE A 503 -7.69 33.32 0.73
N LEU A 504 -8.49 34.33 0.43
CA LEU A 504 -9.06 34.55 -0.90
C LEU A 504 -8.14 35.52 -1.65
N GLU A 505 -7.60 35.09 -2.78
CA GLU A 505 -6.97 35.98 -3.79
C GLU A 505 -7.93 36.25 -4.95
#